data_AF-A0A4R1BGI2-F1
#
_entry.id   AF-A0A4R1BGI2-F1
#
_cell.length_a   1.000
_cell.length_b   1.000
_cell.length_c   1.000
_cell.angle_alpha   90.00
_cell.angle_beta   90.00
_cell.angle_gamma   90.00
#
_symmetry.space_group_name_H-M   'P 1'
#
loop_
_entity.id
_entity.type
_entity.pdbx_description
1 polymer ?
#
loop_
_entity_poly.entity_id
_entity_poly.type
_entity_poly.pdbx_seq_one_letter_code
_entity_poly.pdbx_strand_id
1 'polypeptide(L)'
;MHDDTRIRCLPALRSILVQESELAGVVERGAALFDSPSLDSLALVNLVVALENEFAIQIDAEDLEQVFATLDSLVDYLDGKRAG
;
A
#
# COMPACT_ATOMS: atom_id res chain seq x y z
N MET A 1 -7.12 -14.60 -5.03
CA MET A 1 -6.15 -14.32 -3.95
C MET A 1 -5.83 -12.83 -3.91
N HIS A 2 -5.46 -12.22 -5.04
CA HIS A 2 -5.27 -10.75 -5.15
C HIS A 2 -6.44 -9.89 -4.62
N ASP A 3 -7.71 -10.28 -4.80
CA ASP A 3 -8.86 -9.53 -4.27
C ASP A 3 -8.88 -9.43 -2.74
N ASP A 4 -8.53 -10.51 -2.02
CA ASP A 4 -8.51 -10.50 -0.54
C ASP A 4 -7.42 -9.56 -0.02
N THR A 5 -6.22 -9.63 -0.59
CA THR A 5 -5.10 -8.76 -0.22
C THR A 5 -5.41 -7.30 -0.53
N ARG A 6 -6.01 -7.01 -1.69
CA ARG A 6 -6.48 -5.66 -2.05
C ARG A 6 -7.47 -5.10 -1.04
N ILE A 7 -8.49 -5.89 -0.66
CA ILE A 7 -9.49 -5.48 0.35
C ILE A 7 -8.84 -5.19 1.70
N ARG A 8 -7.82 -5.95 2.10
CA ARG A 8 -7.09 -5.76 3.36
C ARG A 8 -6.15 -4.54 3.35
N CYS A 9 -5.69 -4.09 2.18
CA CYS A 9 -4.92 -2.85 2.05
C CYS A 9 -5.80 -1.59 2.16
N LEU A 10 -7.08 -1.66 1.78
CA LEU A 10 -7.97 -0.50 1.76
C LEU A 10 -8.12 0.21 3.13
N PRO A 11 -8.29 -0.48 4.28
CA PRO A 11 -8.33 0.16 5.58
C PRO A 11 -7.05 0.92 5.93
N ALA A 12 -5.88 0.34 5.63
CA ALA A 12 -4.59 0.98 5.89
C ALA A 12 -4.42 2.24 5.03
N LEU A 13 -4.76 2.15 3.74
CA LEU A 13 -4.76 3.28 2.82
C LEU A 13 -5.76 4.36 3.26
N ARG A 14 -6.98 4.00 3.66
CA ARG A 14 -8.00 4.96 4.14
C ARG A 14 -7.59 5.65 5.44
N SER A 15 -6.76 5.02 6.27
CA SER A 15 -6.25 5.64 7.50
C SER A 15 -5.20 6.72 7.23
N ILE A 16 -4.50 6.64 6.09
CA ILE A 16 -3.43 7.56 5.68
C ILE A 16 -3.97 8.61 4.70
N LEU A 17 -4.65 8.14 3.66
CA LEU A 17 -5.30 8.96 2.64
C LEU A 17 -6.60 9.51 3.20
N VAL A 18 -6.51 10.71 3.80
CA VAL A 18 -7.65 11.42 4.38
C VAL A 18 -8.66 11.82 3.31
N GLN A 19 -8.21 12.04 2.06
CA GLN A 19 -9.08 12.44 0.95
C GLN A 19 -9.58 11.22 0.16
N GLU A 20 -10.90 11.08 0.04
CA GLU A 20 -11.52 10.01 -0.75
C GLU A 20 -11.12 10.04 -2.24
N SER A 21 -10.85 11.24 -2.79
CA SER A 21 -10.41 11.40 -4.17
C SER A 21 -9.01 10.84 -4.44
N GLU A 22 -8.13 10.88 -3.45
CA GLU A 22 -6.80 10.26 -3.52
C GLU A 22 -6.93 8.74 -3.47
N LEU A 23 -7.71 8.23 -2.51
CA LEU A 23 -7.98 6.81 -2.39
C LEU A 23 -8.60 6.24 -3.69
N ALA A 24 -9.61 6.91 -4.24
CA ALA A 24 -10.21 6.52 -5.51
C ALA A 24 -9.20 6.57 -6.68
N GLY A 25 -8.28 7.54 -6.69
CA GLY A 25 -7.23 7.61 -7.69
C GLY A 25 -6.27 6.43 -7.64
N VAL A 26 -5.83 6.06 -6.43
CA VAL A 26 -4.93 4.92 -6.22
C VAL A 26 -5.64 3.60 -6.52
N VAL A 27 -6.87 3.44 -6.03
CA VAL A 27 -7.64 2.19 -6.14
C VAL A 27 -8.18 1.95 -7.54
N GLU A 28 -8.75 2.98 -8.17
CA GLU A 28 -9.43 2.84 -9.48
C GLU A 28 -8.52 3.17 -10.65
N ARG A 29 -7.65 4.18 -10.51
CA ARG A 29 -6.80 4.65 -11.62
C ARG A 29 -5.40 4.05 -11.61
N GLY A 30 -5.07 3.23 -10.61
CA GLY A 30 -3.71 2.70 -10.42
C GLY A 30 -2.70 3.82 -10.26
N ALA A 31 -3.11 4.96 -9.67
CA ALA A 31 -2.21 6.07 -9.43
C ALA A 31 -1.09 5.66 -8.48
N ALA A 32 0.08 6.26 -8.65
CA ALA A 32 1.21 5.98 -7.80
C ALA A 32 0.95 6.49 -6.37
N LEU A 33 1.23 5.65 -5.38
CA LEU A 33 1.04 6.00 -3.97
C LEU A 33 1.98 7.15 -3.57
N PHE A 34 3.20 7.16 -4.10
CA PHE A 34 4.17 8.25 -3.89
C PHE A 34 3.75 9.61 -4.45
N ASP A 35 2.85 9.62 -5.44
CA ASP A 35 2.38 10.88 -6.04
C ASP A 35 1.21 11.49 -5.26
N SER A 36 0.73 10.79 -4.22
CA SER A 36 -0.36 11.25 -3.37
C SER A 36 0.16 12.33 -2.41
N PRO A 37 -0.38 13.56 -2.42
CA PRO A 37 0.05 14.62 -1.50
C PRO A 37 -0.18 14.29 -0.01
N SER A 38 -1.10 13.37 0.29
CA SER A 38 -1.32 12.88 1.67
C SER A 38 -0.27 11.87 2.14
N LEU A 39 0.55 11.31 1.25
CA LEU A 39 1.64 10.38 1.58
C LEU A 39 2.96 11.13 1.72
N ASP A 40 3.15 11.77 2.88
CA ASP A 40 4.45 12.30 3.26
C ASP A 40 5.39 11.19 3.77
N SER A 41 6.67 11.52 4.01
CA SER A 41 7.66 10.53 4.44
C SER A 41 7.30 9.83 5.76
N LEU A 42 6.59 10.52 6.66
CA LEU A 42 6.11 9.94 7.91
C LEU A 42 4.88 9.05 7.68
N ALA A 43 3.91 9.49 6.86
CA ALA A 43 2.79 8.66 6.46
C ALA A 43 3.24 7.37 5.76
N LEU A 44 4.26 7.44 4.90
CA LEU A 44 4.82 6.27 4.24
C LEU A 44 5.31 5.24 5.26
N VAL A 45 6.11 5.69 6.25
CA VAL A 45 6.61 4.80 7.32
C VAL A 45 5.46 4.20 8.12
N ASN A 46 4.45 5.00 8.48
CA ASN A 46 3.28 4.51 9.20
C ASN A 46 2.48 3.49 8.37
N LEU A 47 2.36 3.71 7.06
CA LEU A 47 1.68 2.79 6.14
C LEU A 47 2.45 1.47 6.03
N VAL A 48 3.78 1.53 5.87
CA VAL A 48 4.65 0.34 5.87
C VAL A 48 4.45 -0.46 7.15
N VAL A 49 4.57 0.17 8.31
CA VAL A 49 4.40 -0.49 9.61
C VAL A 49 2.99 -1.08 9.75
N ALA A 50 1.95 -0.40 9.27
CA ALA A 50 0.59 -0.92 9.31
C ALA A 50 0.43 -2.18 8.43
N LEU A 51 1.02 -2.18 7.23
CA LEU A 51 1.00 -3.31 6.31
C LEU A 51 1.82 -4.49 6.84
N GLU A 52 3.02 -4.24 7.35
CA GLU A 52 3.87 -5.26 7.98
C GLU A 52 3.14 -5.98 9.12
N ASN A 53 2.47 -5.22 10.00
CA ASN A 53 1.69 -5.76 11.10
C ASN A 53 0.43 -6.52 10.62
N GLU A 54 -0.31 -5.97 9.64
CA GLU A 54 -1.54 -6.58 9.11
C GLU A 54 -1.26 -7.91 8.38
N PHE A 55 -0.18 -7.97 7.62
CA PHE A 55 0.18 -9.13 6.81
C PHE A 55 1.20 -10.05 7.49
N ALA A 56 1.75 -9.66 8.63
CA ALA A 56 2.82 -10.33 9.37
C ALA A 56 4.06 -10.58 8.49
N ILE A 57 4.48 -9.55 7.75
CA ILE A 57 5.64 -9.57 6.85
C ILE A 57 6.63 -8.47 7.22
N GLN A 58 7.79 -8.48 6.56
CA GLN A 58 8.75 -7.39 6.60
C GLN A 58 8.96 -6.87 5.17
N ILE A 59 8.87 -5.56 5.00
CA ILE A 59 9.08 -4.86 3.73
C ILE A 59 10.44 -4.19 3.79
N ASP A 60 11.33 -4.56 2.88
CA ASP A 60 12.68 -4.02 2.85
C ASP A 60 12.66 -2.59 2.29
N ALA A 61 13.49 -1.70 2.85
CA ALA A 61 13.52 -0.29 2.45
C ALA A 61 13.87 -0.09 0.98
N GLU A 62 14.65 -1.01 0.40
CA GLU A 62 14.99 -1.05 -1.03
C GLU A 62 13.79 -1.38 -1.93
N ASP A 63 12.83 -2.14 -1.43
CA ASP A 63 11.63 -2.53 -2.17
C ASP A 63 10.54 -1.46 -2.12
N LEU A 64 10.64 -0.47 -1.21
CA LEU A 64 9.60 0.54 -1.01
C LEU A 64 9.24 1.27 -2.31
N GLU A 65 10.22 1.65 -3.13
CA GLU A 65 9.94 2.32 -4.40
C GLU A 65 9.07 1.46 -5.34
N GLN A 66 9.30 0.15 -5.36
CA GLN A 66 8.54 -0.79 -6.18
C GLN A 66 7.18 -1.12 -5.57
N VAL A 67 7.14 -1.38 -4.27
CA VAL A 67 5.93 -1.78 -3.52
C VAL A 67 4.90 -0.66 -3.55
N PHE A 68 5.33 0.59 -3.42
CA PHE A 68 4.46 1.77 -3.42
C PHE A 68 4.32 2.42 -4.81
N ALA A 69 4.74 1.73 -5.88
CA ALA A 69 4.56 2.23 -7.24
C ALA A 69 3.09 2.29 -7.64
N THR A 70 2.27 1.31 -7.27
CA THR A 70 0.81 1.27 -7.48
C THR A 70 0.16 0.35 -6.43
N LEU A 71 -1.17 0.40 -6.31
CA LEU A 71 -1.90 -0.58 -5.50
C LEU A 71 -1.69 -2.02 -5.97
N ASP A 72 -1.63 -2.27 -7.28
CA ASP A 72 -1.38 -3.61 -7.80
C ASP A 72 0.03 -4.11 -7.41
N SER A 73 1.06 -3.26 -7.52
CA SER A 73 2.42 -3.60 -7.10
C SER A 73 2.49 -3.95 -5.61
N LEU A 74 1.75 -3.22 -4.76
CA LEU A 74 1.64 -3.53 -3.34
C LEU A 74 1.00 -4.91 -3.14
N VAL A 75 -0.14 -5.17 -3.79
CA VAL A 75 -0.86 -6.44 -3.65
C VAL A 75 -0.02 -7.61 -4.16
N ASP A 76 0.63 -7.47 -5.32
CA ASP A 76 1.49 -8.49 -5.92
C ASP A 76 2.67 -8.83 -4.99
N TYR A 77 3.30 -7.81 -4.38
CA TYR A 77 4.39 -8.01 -3.43
C TYR A 77 3.94 -8.76 -2.17
N LEU A 78 2.79 -8.36 -1.62
CA LEU A 78 2.20 -8.99 -0.43
C LEU A 78 1.81 -10.44 -0.69
N ASP A 79 1.18 -10.73 -1.83
CA ASP A 79 0.84 -12.10 -2.23
C ASP A 79 2.11 -12.94 -2.43
N GLY A 80 3.16 -12.36 -3.01
CA GLY A 80 4.47 -12.99 -3.15
C GLY A 80 5.13 -13.36 -1.81
N LYS A 81 5.17 -12.42 -0.84
CA LYS A 81 5.74 -12.65 0.50
C LYS A 81 4.94 -13.68 1.32
N ARG A 82 3.64 -13.83 1.09
CA ARG A 82 2.78 -14.80 1.80
C ARG A 82 2.81 -16.21 1.19
N ALA A 83 3.22 -16.33 -0.07
CA ALA A 83 3.28 -17.61 -0.77
C ALA A 83 4.62 -18.35 -0.57
N GLY A 84 5.65 -17.68 -0.05
CA GLY A 84 6.96 -18.25 0.32
C GLY A 84 7.05 -18.58 1.80
#